data_AF-A0A657PQQ7-F1
#
_entry.id   AF-A0A657PQQ7-F1
#
_cell.length_a   1.000
_cell.length_b   1.000
_cell.length_c   1.000
_cell.angle_alpha   90.00
_cell.angle_beta   90.00
_cell.angle_gamma   90.00
#
_symmetry.space_group_name_H-M   'P 1'
#
loop_
_entity.id
_entity.type
_entity.pdbx_description
1 polymer ?
#
loop_
_entity_poly.entity_id
_entity_poly.type
_entity_poly.pdbx_seq_one_letter_code
_entity_poly.pdbx_strand_id
1 'polypeptide(L)'
;MGEESTEQGRQTLWYVRRKGAAKGPFPSGAMRRFLLLGRVRLSDQVSRDGRHWMSLSEVPEMMPPEVRRALAEGRGIEEFLSSRSREDERDGRDRRTAADDVKFAERRRGERRNEEDEQLKRLRESKTRLREERARGGSIPVLAAATVSLLVILAVGYGLFTGLPESGSDPDCMAAAAPGVNWQNCRQDGLAAESADLNGANLNNAVMRDARFTGSRLNGGDLRYGDFSGADLSYAELRGARLKGAGLRNADLSYADLSMADLSYADMKGANIGAATLEGARLDRAVWVDGRRCASGSVGDCLSGSGPSE
;
A
#
# COMPACT_ATOMS: atom_id res chain seq x y z
N MET A 1 -11.62 33.06 -24.04
CA MET A 1 -11.49 32.46 -22.69
C MET A 1 -12.85 31.84 -22.41
N GLY A 2 -13.09 30.56 -22.63
CA GLY A 2 -12.27 29.40 -22.27
C GLY A 2 -13.21 28.51 -21.47
N GLU A 3 -14.23 27.96 -22.12
CA GLU A 3 -15.15 27.00 -21.50
C GLU A 3 -14.47 25.63 -21.59
N GLU A 4 -13.67 25.30 -20.58
CA GLU A 4 -13.32 23.92 -20.26
C GLU A 4 -14.60 23.21 -19.78
N SER A 5 -15.32 22.62 -20.72
CA SER A 5 -16.37 21.66 -20.41
C SER A 5 -15.72 20.39 -19.84
N THR A 6 -15.95 20.16 -18.56
CA THR A 6 -15.71 18.89 -17.86
C THR A 6 -16.33 17.71 -18.61
N GLU A 7 -15.54 16.98 -19.40
CA GLU A 7 -15.98 15.74 -20.04
C GLU A 7 -15.86 14.57 -19.05
N GLN A 8 -16.85 14.50 -18.15
CA GLN A 8 -17.08 13.31 -17.33
C GLN A 8 -17.49 12.14 -18.24
N GLY A 9 -16.58 11.18 -18.43
CA GLY A 9 -16.90 9.75 -18.49
C GLY A 9 -17.74 9.23 -19.66
N ARG A 10 -17.66 9.78 -20.87
CA ARG A 10 -18.25 9.12 -22.05
C ARG A 10 -17.47 7.87 -22.42
N GLN A 11 -18.04 6.68 -22.14
CA GLN A 11 -17.47 5.42 -22.61
C GLN A 11 -17.46 5.39 -24.14
N THR A 12 -16.28 5.32 -24.75
CA THR A 12 -16.14 5.20 -26.21
C THR A 12 -16.76 3.89 -26.70
N LEU A 13 -17.68 4.02 -27.66
CA LEU A 13 -18.48 2.95 -28.25
C LEU A 13 -17.92 2.50 -29.61
N TRP A 14 -17.98 1.19 -29.86
CA TRP A 14 -17.37 0.57 -31.04
C TRP A 14 -18.27 -0.48 -31.69
N TYR A 15 -18.38 -0.43 -33.01
CA TYR A 15 -18.90 -1.51 -33.84
C TYR A 15 -17.78 -2.42 -34.28
N VAL A 16 -18.09 -3.71 -34.45
CA VAL A 16 -17.18 -4.73 -34.97
C VAL A 16 -17.80 -5.40 -36.18
N ARG A 17 -17.02 -5.59 -37.24
CA ARG A 17 -17.44 -6.25 -38.48
C ARG A 17 -16.51 -7.40 -38.83
N ARG A 18 -17.12 -8.55 -39.13
CA ARG A 18 -16.42 -9.75 -39.63
C ARG A 18 -17.23 -10.34 -40.79
N LYS A 19 -16.58 -10.55 -41.95
CA LYS A 19 -17.22 -11.11 -43.16
C LYS A 19 -18.53 -10.40 -43.55
N GLY A 20 -18.53 -9.07 -43.50
CA GLY A 20 -19.68 -8.24 -43.88
C GLY A 20 -20.76 -8.04 -42.80
N ALA A 21 -20.78 -8.84 -41.74
CA ALA A 21 -21.74 -8.68 -40.65
C ALA A 21 -21.20 -7.73 -39.56
N ALA A 22 -21.84 -6.58 -39.38
CA ALA A 22 -21.55 -5.62 -38.32
C ALA A 22 -22.37 -5.91 -37.05
N LYS A 23 -21.76 -5.74 -35.87
CA LYS A 23 -22.38 -5.87 -34.54
C LYS A 23 -21.91 -4.74 -33.62
N GLY A 24 -22.75 -4.36 -32.67
CA GLY A 24 -22.47 -3.28 -31.71
C GLY A 24 -23.58 -2.23 -31.67
N PRO A 25 -23.34 -1.07 -31.06
CA PRO A 25 -22.05 -0.64 -30.49
C PRO A 25 -21.75 -1.31 -29.13
N PHE A 26 -20.47 -1.50 -28.83
CA PHE A 26 -19.97 -2.05 -27.57
C PHE A 26 -19.04 -1.04 -26.88
N PRO A 27 -19.06 -0.93 -25.54
CA PRO A 27 -18.12 -0.09 -24.82
C PRO A 27 -16.69 -0.64 -24.92
N SER A 28 -15.70 0.25 -24.89
CA SER A 28 -14.28 -0.09 -25.01
C SER A 28 -13.82 -1.14 -24.00
N GLY A 29 -14.35 -1.12 -22.77
CA GLY A 29 -14.07 -2.15 -21.76
C GLY A 29 -14.55 -3.55 -22.17
N ALA A 30 -15.74 -3.68 -22.75
CA ALA A 30 -16.25 -4.95 -23.25
C ALA A 30 -15.43 -5.45 -24.45
N MET A 31 -14.98 -4.54 -25.32
CA MET A 31 -14.14 -4.86 -26.46
C MET A 31 -12.77 -5.40 -26.07
N ARG A 32 -12.13 -4.81 -25.05
CA ARG A 32 -10.89 -5.33 -24.46
C ARG A 32 -11.07 -6.77 -23.98
N ARG A 33 -12.17 -7.05 -23.26
CA ARG A 33 -12.50 -8.40 -22.78
C ARG A 33 -12.76 -9.37 -23.95
N PHE A 34 -13.45 -8.93 -25.00
CA PHE A 34 -13.72 -9.76 -26.17
C PHE A 34 -12.47 -10.13 -26.96
N LEU A 35 -11.48 -9.23 -27.02
CA LEU A 35 -10.15 -9.51 -27.56
C LEU A 35 -9.43 -10.59 -26.76
N LEU A 36 -9.38 -10.46 -25.42
CA LEU A 36 -8.76 -11.46 -24.54
C LEU A 36 -9.41 -12.85 -24.68
N LEU A 37 -10.74 -12.89 -24.76
CA LEU A 37 -11.51 -14.13 -24.92
C LEU A 37 -11.53 -14.67 -26.36
N GLY A 38 -10.89 -14.00 -27.32
CA GLY A 38 -10.86 -14.41 -28.73
C GLY A 38 -12.21 -14.31 -29.46
N ARG A 39 -13.19 -13.58 -28.90
CA ARG A 39 -14.49 -13.32 -29.53
C ARG A 39 -14.34 -12.32 -30.69
N VAL A 40 -13.48 -11.33 -30.49
CA VAL A 40 -13.03 -10.37 -31.51
C VAL A 40 -11.56 -10.69 -31.83
N ARG A 41 -11.18 -10.60 -33.11
CA ARG A 41 -9.85 -10.88 -33.63
C ARG A 41 -9.19 -9.58 -34.07
N LEU A 42 -7.87 -9.55 -34.05
CA LEU A 42 -7.09 -8.40 -34.57
C LEU A 42 -7.33 -8.14 -36.06
N SER A 43 -7.75 -9.16 -36.80
CA SER A 43 -8.15 -9.07 -38.21
C SER A 43 -9.61 -8.66 -38.44
N ASP A 44 -10.39 -8.44 -37.37
CA ASP A 44 -11.72 -7.87 -37.50
C ASP A 44 -11.64 -6.36 -37.75
N GLN A 45 -12.66 -5.82 -38.41
CA GLN A 45 -12.77 -4.38 -38.62
C GLN A 45 -13.57 -3.75 -37.49
N VAL A 46 -13.18 -2.55 -37.09
CA VAL A 46 -13.89 -1.76 -36.08
C VAL A 46 -14.23 -0.37 -36.58
N SER A 47 -15.26 0.23 -35.98
CA SER A 47 -15.77 1.55 -36.35
C SER A 47 -16.37 2.24 -35.13
N ARG A 48 -16.18 3.56 -35.00
CA ARG A 48 -16.84 4.37 -33.96
C ARG A 48 -18.24 4.83 -34.37
N ASP A 49 -18.50 4.96 -35.67
CA ASP A 49 -19.72 5.54 -36.24
C ASP A 49 -20.55 4.55 -37.08
N GLY A 50 -20.05 3.32 -37.28
CA GLY A 50 -20.64 2.29 -38.12
C GLY A 50 -20.45 2.52 -39.63
N ARG A 51 -19.80 3.62 -40.04
CA ARG A 51 -19.61 4.02 -41.45
C ARG A 51 -18.16 3.90 -41.89
N HIS A 52 -17.23 4.36 -41.06
CA HIS A 52 -15.79 4.30 -41.32
C HIS A 52 -15.18 3.10 -40.60
N TRP A 53 -14.63 2.16 -41.36
CA TRP A 53 -14.12 0.89 -40.86
C TRP A 53 -12.60 0.84 -40.99
N MET A 54 -11.92 0.49 -39.90
CA MET A 54 -10.47 0.30 -39.83
C MET A 54 -10.13 -1.08 -39.26
N SER A 55 -8.92 -1.57 -39.50
CA SER A 55 -8.50 -2.85 -38.90
C SER A 55 -8.30 -2.68 -37.40
N LEU A 56 -8.74 -3.64 -36.58
CA LEU A 56 -8.54 -3.56 -35.14
C LEU A 56 -7.05 -3.57 -34.74
N SER A 57 -6.19 -4.18 -35.56
CA SER A 57 -4.73 -4.11 -35.39
C SER A 57 -4.17 -2.69 -35.46
N GLU A 58 -4.86 -1.77 -36.13
CA GLU A 58 -4.45 -0.37 -36.32
C GLU A 58 -4.95 0.54 -35.19
N VAL A 59 -5.60 -0.03 -34.16
CA VAL A 59 -6.18 0.72 -33.04
C VAL A 59 -5.53 0.29 -31.72
N PRO A 60 -4.32 0.80 -31.38
CA PRO A 60 -3.57 0.36 -30.20
C PRO A 60 -4.28 0.60 -28.87
N GLU A 61 -5.11 1.63 -28.79
CA GLU A 61 -5.94 1.98 -27.62
C GLU A 61 -6.96 0.89 -27.26
N MET A 62 -7.37 0.07 -28.23
CA MET A 62 -8.33 -1.03 -28.02
C MET A 62 -7.65 -2.34 -27.61
N MET A 63 -6.32 -2.43 -27.79
CA MET A 63 -5.54 -3.59 -27.41
C MET A 63 -5.05 -3.47 -25.96
N PRO A 64 -5.41 -4.42 -25.08
CA PRO A 64 -4.84 -4.47 -23.74
C PRO A 64 -3.29 -4.46 -23.80
N PRO A 65 -2.59 -3.78 -22.87
CA PRO A 65 -1.12 -3.74 -22.85
C PRO A 65 -0.44 -5.10 -22.91
N GLU A 66 -1.09 -6.13 -22.37
CA GLU A 66 -0.65 -7.53 -22.35
C GLU A 66 -0.70 -8.15 -23.75
N VAL A 67 -1.74 -7.84 -24.54
CA VAL A 67 -1.89 -8.29 -25.93
C VAL A 67 -0.84 -7.62 -26.81
N ARG A 68 -0.61 -6.31 -26.62
CA ARG A 68 0.40 -5.56 -27.39
C ARG A 68 1.81 -6.11 -27.16
N ARG A 69 2.17 -6.36 -25.89
CA ARG A 69 3.48 -6.94 -25.52
C ARG A 69 3.66 -8.36 -26.09
N ALA A 70 2.63 -9.21 -25.98
CA ALA A 70 2.66 -10.55 -26.53
C ALA A 70 2.87 -10.59 -28.05
N LEU A 71 2.28 -9.64 -28.79
CA LEU A 71 2.43 -9.54 -30.25
C LEU A 71 3.79 -8.99 -30.69
N ALA A 72 4.38 -8.07 -29.92
CA ALA A 72 5.60 -7.36 -30.29
C ALA A 72 6.87 -8.19 -30.03
N GLU A 73 6.93 -8.96 -28.94
CA GLU A 73 8.20 -9.49 -28.42
C GLU A 73 8.27 -11.02 -28.34
N GLY A 74 7.16 -11.75 -28.58
CA GLY A 74 7.07 -13.20 -28.35
C GLY A 74 7.22 -13.62 -26.88
N ARG A 75 7.70 -12.72 -26.01
CA ARG A 75 7.65 -12.76 -24.55
C ARG A 75 6.42 -11.99 -24.11
N GLY A 76 5.49 -12.68 -23.47
CA GLY A 76 4.18 -12.13 -23.12
C GLY A 76 3.03 -13.11 -23.32
N ILE A 77 3.30 -14.27 -23.93
CA ILE A 77 2.31 -15.36 -24.05
C ILE A 77 1.82 -15.77 -22.67
N GLU A 78 2.70 -15.88 -21.66
CA GLU A 78 2.30 -16.23 -20.29
C GLU A 78 1.43 -15.15 -19.62
N GLU A 79 1.78 -13.87 -19.77
CA GLU A 79 1.01 -12.74 -19.23
C GLU A 79 -0.35 -12.60 -19.94
N PHE A 80 -0.38 -12.86 -21.25
CA PHE A 80 -1.61 -12.94 -22.06
C PHE A 80 -2.50 -14.11 -21.63
N LEU A 81 -1.94 -15.32 -21.45
CA LEU A 81 -2.67 -16.50 -21.00
C LEU A 81 -3.20 -16.33 -19.56
N SER A 82 -2.41 -15.72 -18.67
CA SER A 82 -2.83 -15.36 -17.31
C SER A 82 -4.00 -14.38 -17.33
N SER A 83 -3.93 -13.33 -18.15
CA SER A 83 -5.01 -12.35 -18.32
C SER A 83 -6.28 -12.98 -18.87
N ARG A 84 -6.14 -13.84 -19.88
CA ARG A 84 -7.25 -14.62 -20.45
C ARG A 84 -7.87 -15.55 -19.41
N SER A 85 -7.06 -16.18 -18.54
CA SER A 85 -7.54 -17.05 -17.46
C SER A 85 -8.31 -16.31 -16.36
N ARG A 86 -7.97 -15.03 -16.10
CA ARG A 86 -8.70 -14.19 -15.13
C ARG A 86 -10.10 -13.84 -15.64
N GLU A 87 -10.19 -13.51 -16.93
CA GLU A 87 -11.44 -13.14 -17.60
C GLU A 87 -12.33 -14.34 -17.97
N ASP A 88 -11.77 -15.56 -17.98
CA ASP A 88 -12.52 -16.79 -18.28
C ASP A 88 -13.42 -17.18 -17.09
N GLU A 89 -14.71 -16.90 -17.26
CA GLU A 89 -15.79 -17.26 -16.33
C GLU A 89 -16.23 -18.72 -16.45
N ARG A 90 -15.72 -19.46 -17.44
CA ARG A 90 -16.09 -20.87 -17.67
C ARG A 90 -15.51 -21.78 -16.58
N ASP A 91 -16.28 -22.76 -16.17
CA ASP A 91 -15.82 -23.85 -15.31
C ASP A 91 -15.15 -24.95 -16.13
N GLY A 92 -14.37 -25.81 -15.44
CA GLY A 92 -13.77 -27.01 -16.01
C GLY A 92 -14.77 -28.10 -16.34
N ARG A 93 -16.04 -27.98 -15.90
CA ARG A 93 -17.13 -28.81 -16.37
C ARG A 93 -17.63 -28.27 -17.69
N ASP A 94 -16.91 -28.61 -18.75
CA ASP A 94 -17.40 -28.36 -20.09
C ASP A 94 -18.74 -29.09 -20.27
N ARG A 95 -19.77 -28.43 -20.81
CA ARG A 95 -21.06 -29.06 -21.21
C ARG A 95 -20.89 -30.10 -22.35
N ARG A 96 -19.67 -30.58 -22.58
CA ARG A 96 -19.22 -31.39 -23.71
C ARG A 96 -18.55 -32.70 -23.30
N THR A 97 -18.38 -33.00 -22.00
CA THR A 97 -17.96 -34.35 -21.61
C THR A 97 -19.05 -35.34 -22.04
N ALA A 98 -18.72 -36.12 -23.08
CA ALA A 98 -19.64 -36.79 -23.98
C ALA A 98 -20.44 -37.97 -23.38
N ALA A 99 -20.38 -38.18 -22.07
CA ALA A 99 -21.09 -39.27 -21.41
C ALA A 99 -22.55 -38.95 -21.06
N ASP A 100 -22.90 -37.68 -20.81
CA ASP A 100 -24.13 -37.39 -20.03
C ASP A 100 -25.27 -36.69 -20.78
N ASP A 101 -25.15 -36.31 -22.05
CA ASP A 101 -26.23 -35.51 -22.67
C ASP A 101 -26.48 -35.75 -24.16
N VAL A 102 -27.25 -36.79 -24.44
CA VAL A 102 -27.77 -37.13 -25.77
C VAL A 102 -28.73 -36.04 -26.28
N LYS A 103 -29.35 -35.28 -25.37
CA LYS A 103 -30.43 -34.33 -25.66
C LYS A 103 -29.98 -33.06 -26.40
N PHE A 104 -28.70 -32.72 -26.34
CA PHE A 104 -28.13 -31.55 -27.01
C PHE A 104 -27.22 -31.90 -28.20
N ALA A 105 -27.21 -33.16 -28.63
CA ALA A 105 -26.41 -33.61 -29.77
C ALA A 105 -26.70 -32.81 -31.06
N GLU A 106 -27.96 -32.47 -31.32
CA GLU A 106 -28.34 -31.71 -32.52
C GLU A 106 -27.95 -30.22 -32.44
N ARG A 107 -27.90 -29.62 -31.25
CA ARG A 107 -27.45 -28.23 -31.05
C ARG A 107 -25.95 -28.03 -31.33
N ARG A 108 -25.18 -29.12 -31.48
CA ARG A 108 -23.75 -29.09 -31.81
C ARG A 108 -23.46 -28.98 -33.32
N ARG A 109 -24.44 -29.24 -34.20
CA ARG A 109 -24.24 -29.08 -35.66
C ARG A 109 -23.99 -27.61 -35.99
N GLY A 110 -22.75 -27.27 -36.33
CA GLY A 110 -22.32 -25.92 -36.71
C GLY A 110 -21.61 -25.13 -35.61
N GLU A 111 -21.18 -25.77 -34.52
CA GLU A 111 -20.43 -25.09 -33.46
C GLU A 111 -19.04 -24.63 -33.95
N ARG A 112 -18.94 -23.34 -34.30
CA ARG A 112 -17.79 -22.64 -34.94
C ARG A 112 -16.53 -22.46 -34.08
N ARG A 113 -16.31 -23.23 -33.02
CA ARG A 113 -15.16 -23.01 -32.10
C ARG A 113 -14.01 -23.95 -32.46
N ASN A 114 -12.84 -23.38 -32.70
CA ASN A 114 -11.59 -24.13 -32.90
C ASN A 114 -11.27 -24.99 -31.66
N GLU A 115 -10.44 -26.01 -31.85
CA GLU A 115 -9.82 -26.75 -30.74
C GLU A 115 -9.15 -25.77 -29.77
N GLU A 116 -9.47 -25.92 -28.48
CA GLU A 116 -8.81 -25.16 -27.43
C GLU A 116 -7.50 -25.84 -27.04
N ASP A 117 -6.51 -25.02 -26.71
CA ASP A 117 -5.23 -25.46 -26.15
C ASP A 117 -5.43 -26.30 -24.87
N GLU A 118 -4.74 -27.43 -24.80
CA GLU A 118 -4.82 -28.40 -23.71
C GLU A 118 -4.39 -27.79 -22.37
N GLN A 119 -3.45 -26.85 -22.37
CA GLN A 119 -3.01 -26.18 -21.14
C GLN A 119 -4.16 -25.37 -20.50
N LEU A 120 -4.96 -24.68 -21.32
CA LEU A 120 -6.12 -23.91 -20.89
C LEU A 120 -7.25 -24.79 -20.33
N LYS A 121 -7.43 -26.00 -20.88
CA LYS A 121 -8.41 -26.98 -20.36
C LYS A 121 -8.02 -27.46 -18.98
N ARG A 122 -6.77 -27.92 -18.81
CA ARG A 122 -6.23 -28.38 -17.52
C ARG A 122 -6.28 -27.30 -16.45
N LEU A 123 -6.00 -26.05 -16.82
CA LEU A 123 -6.09 -24.91 -15.91
C LEU A 123 -7.53 -24.72 -15.39
N ARG A 124 -8.55 -24.79 -16.25
CA ARG A 124 -9.96 -24.70 -15.84
C ARG A 124 -10.37 -25.86 -14.92
N GLU A 125 -9.98 -27.08 -15.25
CA GLU A 125 -10.25 -28.25 -14.40
C GLU A 125 -9.63 -28.10 -13.00
N SER A 126 -8.38 -27.63 -12.92
CA SER A 126 -7.71 -27.39 -11.64
C SER A 126 -8.42 -26.29 -10.82
N LYS A 127 -8.86 -25.21 -11.45
CA LYS A 127 -9.62 -24.11 -10.81
C LYS A 127 -10.97 -24.59 -10.29
N THR A 128 -11.68 -25.41 -11.06
CA THR A 128 -12.94 -26.01 -10.62
C THR A 128 -12.74 -26.97 -9.47
N ARG A 129 -11.75 -27.86 -9.54
CA ARG A 129 -11.42 -28.79 -8.46
C ARG A 129 -11.13 -28.05 -7.14
N LEU A 130 -10.30 -27.01 -7.16
CA LEU A 130 -9.99 -26.21 -5.97
C LEU A 130 -11.23 -25.50 -5.39
N ARG A 131 -12.13 -25.02 -6.25
CA ARG A 131 -13.41 -24.41 -5.80
C ARG A 131 -14.32 -25.46 -5.16
N GLU A 132 -14.39 -26.65 -5.73
CA GLU A 132 -15.17 -27.76 -5.18
C GLU A 132 -14.58 -28.30 -3.88
N GLU A 133 -13.26 -28.40 -3.78
CA GLU A 133 -12.56 -28.75 -2.53
C GLU A 133 -12.83 -27.72 -1.43
N ARG A 134 -12.81 -26.41 -1.76
CA ARG A 134 -13.23 -25.36 -0.80
C ARG A 134 -14.70 -25.44 -0.43
N ALA A 135 -15.58 -25.71 -1.39
CA ALA A 135 -17.01 -25.86 -1.11
C ALA A 135 -17.33 -27.13 -0.29
N ARG A 136 -16.52 -28.19 -0.46
CA ARG A 136 -16.57 -29.41 0.37
C ARG A 136 -15.81 -29.26 1.68
N GLY A 137 -15.00 -28.21 1.83
CA GLY A 137 -14.28 -27.83 3.04
C GLY A 137 -15.23 -27.40 4.15
N GLY A 138 -15.91 -28.39 4.72
CA GLY A 138 -16.54 -28.41 6.04
C GLY A 138 -17.54 -27.30 6.31
N SER A 139 -18.83 -27.64 6.37
CA SER A 139 -19.73 -26.97 7.29
C SER A 139 -19.08 -27.04 8.67
N ILE A 140 -18.65 -25.90 9.22
CA ILE A 140 -18.17 -25.84 10.60
C ILE A 140 -19.30 -26.42 11.46
N PRO A 141 -19.07 -27.50 12.23
CA PRO A 141 -20.14 -28.09 13.01
C PRO A 141 -20.72 -27.00 13.91
N VAL A 142 -22.05 -26.93 14.02
CA VAL A 142 -22.76 -25.84 14.72
C VAL A 142 -22.17 -25.59 16.12
N LEU A 143 -21.71 -26.65 16.78
CA LEU A 143 -20.99 -26.58 18.05
C LEU A 143 -19.67 -25.78 17.99
N ALA A 144 -18.85 -25.96 16.95
CA ALA A 144 -17.62 -25.20 16.77
C ALA A 144 -17.89 -23.74 16.39
N ALA A 145 -18.96 -23.46 15.64
CA ALA A 145 -19.39 -22.09 15.36
C ALA A 145 -19.92 -21.41 16.64
N ALA A 146 -20.66 -22.14 17.47
CA ALA A 146 -21.18 -21.66 18.74
C ALA A 146 -20.07 -21.40 19.77
N THR A 147 -19.04 -22.27 19.85
CA THR A 147 -17.90 -22.05 20.75
C THR A 147 -17.08 -20.84 20.33
N VAL A 148 -16.80 -20.66 19.04
CA VAL A 148 -16.10 -19.46 18.55
C VAL A 148 -16.93 -18.21 18.83
N SER A 149 -18.24 -18.24 18.60
CA SER A 149 -19.12 -17.11 18.89
C SER A 149 -19.15 -16.77 20.39
N LEU A 150 -19.22 -17.78 21.25
CA LEU A 150 -19.16 -17.60 22.70
C LEU A 150 -17.81 -17.02 23.15
N LEU A 151 -16.71 -17.49 22.58
CA LEU A 151 -15.37 -16.95 22.87
C LEU A 151 -15.24 -15.49 22.43
N VAL A 152 -15.81 -15.12 21.29
CA VAL A 152 -15.83 -13.72 20.83
C VAL A 152 -16.70 -12.87 21.76
N ILE A 153 -17.89 -13.34 22.15
CA ILE A 153 -18.77 -12.61 23.09
C ILE A 153 -18.10 -12.46 24.45
N LEU A 154 -17.43 -13.50 24.95
CA LEU A 154 -16.67 -13.43 26.20
C LEU A 154 -15.47 -12.50 26.09
N ALA A 155 -14.74 -12.50 24.96
CA ALA A 155 -13.62 -11.59 24.75
C ALA A 155 -14.09 -10.12 24.64
N VAL A 156 -15.20 -9.87 23.94
CA VAL A 156 -15.81 -8.54 23.83
C VAL A 156 -16.39 -8.09 25.17
N GLY A 157 -17.10 -8.98 25.87
CA GLY A 157 -17.65 -8.70 27.20
C GLY A 157 -16.55 -8.45 28.23
N TYR A 158 -15.46 -9.21 28.18
CA TYR A 158 -14.27 -8.99 28.98
C TYR A 158 -13.61 -7.65 28.63
N GLY A 159 -13.44 -7.34 27.33
CA GLY A 159 -12.95 -6.05 26.87
C GLY A 159 -13.84 -4.89 27.31
N LEU A 160 -15.16 -5.02 27.29
CA LEU A 160 -16.06 -3.98 27.81
C LEU A 160 -16.00 -3.87 29.35
N PHE A 161 -15.75 -4.97 30.05
CA PHE A 161 -15.61 -5.00 31.52
C PHE A 161 -14.28 -4.43 32.00
N THR A 162 -13.18 -4.69 31.29
CA THR A 162 -11.83 -4.20 31.64
C THR A 162 -11.45 -2.90 30.94
N GLY A 163 -12.28 -2.42 30.02
CA GLY A 163 -11.91 -1.40 29.02
C GLY A 163 -11.22 -2.04 27.82
N LEU A 164 -11.71 -1.75 26.60
CA LEU A 164 -10.98 -2.09 25.39
C LEU A 164 -9.64 -1.34 25.46
N PRO A 165 -8.50 -1.96 25.08
CA PRO A 165 -7.26 -1.20 24.98
C PRO A 165 -7.55 -0.02 24.05
N GLU A 166 -7.39 1.20 24.56
CA GLU A 166 -7.57 2.41 23.76
C GLU A 166 -6.78 2.20 22.47
N SER A 167 -7.49 2.11 21.34
CA SER A 167 -6.84 2.22 20.03
C SER A 167 -6.03 3.50 20.13
N GLY A 168 -4.69 3.37 19.99
CA GLY A 168 -3.75 4.45 20.29
C GLY A 168 -4.35 5.79 19.92
N SER A 169 -4.53 6.63 20.95
CA SER A 169 -5.34 7.85 20.92
C SER A 169 -5.25 8.54 19.56
N ASP A 170 -6.38 8.94 18.96
CA ASP A 170 -6.31 9.74 17.74
C ASP A 170 -5.44 10.99 17.99
N PRO A 171 -4.58 11.41 17.04
CA PRO A 171 -3.76 12.60 17.23
C PRO A 171 -4.63 13.83 17.51
N ASP A 172 -4.33 14.55 18.59
CA ASP A 172 -5.02 15.76 19.02
C ASP A 172 -4.06 16.94 19.08
N CYS A 173 -3.93 17.65 17.97
CA CYS A 173 -3.07 18.83 17.85
C CYS A 173 -3.55 20.06 18.67
N MET A 174 -4.65 19.96 19.41
CA MET A 174 -5.11 21.02 20.32
C MET A 174 -5.03 20.59 21.79
N ALA A 175 -4.70 19.32 22.06
CA ALA A 175 -4.47 18.84 23.42
C ALA A 175 -3.38 19.67 24.10
N ALA A 176 -3.63 20.03 25.36
CA ALA A 176 -2.64 20.66 26.20
C ALA A 176 -1.46 19.70 26.46
N ALA A 177 -0.29 20.28 26.77
CA ALA A 177 0.89 19.51 27.15
C ALA A 177 0.57 18.62 28.38
N ALA A 178 0.65 17.30 28.19
CA ALA A 178 0.37 16.32 29.22
C ALA A 178 1.13 15.00 28.95
N PRO A 179 1.30 14.13 29.97
CA PRO A 179 1.92 12.82 29.78
C PRO A 179 1.14 11.99 28.76
N GLY A 180 1.84 11.34 27.83
CA GLY A 180 1.24 10.51 26.79
C GLY A 180 0.45 11.27 25.72
N VAL A 181 0.52 12.61 25.69
CA VAL A 181 -0.19 13.41 24.67
C VAL A 181 0.16 12.94 23.26
N ASN A 182 -0.84 12.84 22.39
CA ASN A 182 -0.63 12.47 21.00
C ASN A 182 -0.70 13.69 20.08
N TRP A 183 0.47 14.18 19.68
CA TRP A 183 0.66 15.21 18.67
C TRP A 183 1.29 14.65 17.38
N GLN A 184 1.07 13.37 17.09
CA GLN A 184 1.56 12.74 15.86
C GLN A 184 1.07 13.49 14.62
N ASN A 185 1.97 13.75 13.66
CA ASN A 185 1.72 14.53 12.44
C ASN A 185 1.26 15.99 12.66
N CYS A 186 1.27 16.51 13.89
CA CYS A 186 0.84 17.87 14.16
C CYS A 186 1.89 18.89 13.71
N ARG A 187 1.44 20.08 13.28
CA ARG A 187 2.31 21.24 13.06
C ARG A 187 2.02 22.31 14.11
N GLN A 188 2.97 22.55 15.00
CA GLN A 188 2.91 23.56 16.06
C GLN A 188 4.28 24.24 16.19
N ASP A 189 4.68 24.99 15.16
CA ASP A 189 5.90 25.80 15.20
C ASP A 189 5.82 26.81 16.35
N GLY A 190 6.89 26.96 17.15
CA GLY A 190 6.94 27.87 18.29
C GLY A 190 6.13 27.44 19.52
N LEU A 191 5.70 26.17 19.61
CA LEU A 191 4.97 25.64 20.75
C LEU A 191 5.67 25.97 22.07
N ALA A 192 4.91 26.49 23.04
CA ALA A 192 5.36 26.77 24.39
C ALA A 192 4.96 25.61 25.32
N ALA A 193 5.93 24.78 25.69
CA ALA A 193 5.71 23.64 26.57
C ALA A 193 6.88 23.51 27.57
N GLU A 194 7.36 24.64 28.09
CA GLU A 194 8.47 24.72 29.04
C GLU A 194 8.12 24.02 30.36
N SER A 195 9.04 23.21 30.89
CA SER A 195 8.87 22.43 32.12
C SER A 195 7.64 21.51 32.15
N ALA A 196 7.07 21.19 30.98
CA ALA A 196 5.91 20.33 30.88
C ALA A 196 6.26 18.87 31.12
N ASP A 197 5.32 18.11 31.69
CA ASP A 197 5.41 16.65 31.71
C ASP A 197 4.80 16.08 30.43
N LEU A 198 5.66 15.57 29.55
CA LEU A 198 5.37 14.98 28.26
C LEU A 198 5.92 13.54 28.19
N ASN A 199 6.08 12.88 29.34
CA ASN A 199 6.60 11.51 29.38
C ASN A 199 5.71 10.59 28.53
N GLY A 200 6.33 9.82 27.64
CA GLY A 200 5.63 8.94 26.69
C GLY A 200 4.80 9.64 25.62
N ALA A 201 4.94 10.97 25.42
CA ALA A 201 4.24 11.69 24.36
C ALA A 201 4.55 11.13 22.97
N ASN A 202 3.55 11.13 22.08
CA ASN A 202 3.69 10.75 20.69
C ASN A 202 3.79 12.01 19.82
N LEU A 203 5.00 12.31 19.37
CA LEU A 203 5.39 13.45 18.54
C LEU A 203 5.91 12.96 17.17
N ASN A 204 5.55 11.73 16.79
CA ASN A 204 6.04 11.10 15.59
C ASN A 204 5.63 11.92 14.36
N ASN A 205 6.59 12.22 13.49
CA ASN A 205 6.37 13.03 12.27
C ASN A 205 5.73 14.42 12.54
N ALA A 206 5.85 14.95 13.77
CA ALA A 206 5.39 16.29 14.11
C ALA A 206 6.35 17.37 13.57
N VAL A 207 5.83 18.57 13.34
CA VAL A 207 6.60 19.75 12.92
C VAL A 207 6.47 20.80 14.02
N MET A 208 7.53 20.98 14.80
CA MET A 208 7.58 21.83 16.00
C MET A 208 8.87 22.63 15.98
N ARG A 209 9.13 23.35 14.87
CA ARG A 209 10.33 24.19 14.76
C ARG A 209 10.26 25.32 15.76
N ASP A 210 11.40 25.70 16.30
CA ASP A 210 11.52 26.79 17.29
C ASP A 210 10.63 26.59 18.54
N ALA A 211 10.17 25.35 18.81
CA ALA A 211 9.40 25.04 20.01
C ALA A 211 10.27 25.14 21.27
N ARG A 212 9.65 25.51 22.39
CA ARG A 212 10.30 25.68 23.69
C ARG A 212 9.88 24.56 24.63
N PHE A 213 10.80 23.61 24.81
CA PHE A 213 10.72 22.44 25.68
C PHE A 213 11.75 22.51 26.81
N THR A 214 12.20 23.72 27.18
CA THR A 214 13.19 23.94 28.24
C THR A 214 12.78 23.25 29.54
N GLY A 215 13.60 22.32 30.02
CA GLY A 215 13.34 21.56 31.26
C GLY A 215 12.17 20.57 31.20
N SER A 216 11.61 20.29 30.02
CA SER A 216 10.45 19.41 29.88
C SER A 216 10.83 17.93 30.00
N ARG A 217 9.91 17.11 30.52
CA ARG A 217 10.12 15.66 30.66
C ARG A 217 9.53 14.93 29.47
N LEU A 218 10.37 14.33 28.63
CA LEU A 218 10.04 13.61 27.40
C LEU A 218 10.56 12.16 27.44
N ASN A 219 10.76 11.59 28.65
CA ASN A 219 11.31 10.26 28.81
C ASN A 219 10.42 9.23 28.09
N GLY A 220 11.04 8.37 27.28
CA GLY A 220 10.36 7.37 26.48
C GLY A 220 9.42 7.90 25.38
N GLY A 221 9.42 9.22 25.11
CA GLY A 221 8.60 9.83 24.06
C GLY A 221 8.97 9.33 22.65
N ASP A 222 8.00 9.38 21.73
CA ASP A 222 8.18 9.04 20.32
C ASP A 222 8.31 10.30 19.47
N LEU A 223 9.53 10.71 19.17
CA LEU A 223 9.88 11.90 18.38
C LEU A 223 10.41 11.53 16.98
N ARG A 224 10.20 10.29 16.53
CA ARG A 224 10.79 9.79 15.27
C ARG A 224 10.28 10.60 14.09
N TYR A 225 11.20 10.93 13.18
CA TYR A 225 10.92 11.69 11.94
C TYR A 225 10.27 13.07 12.14
N GLY A 226 10.23 13.61 13.37
CA GLY A 226 9.75 14.97 13.62
C GLY A 226 10.78 16.03 13.22
N ASP A 227 10.30 17.23 12.91
CA ASP A 227 11.12 18.43 12.64
C ASP A 227 11.09 19.35 13.87
N PHE A 228 12.18 19.33 14.64
CA PHE A 228 12.45 20.15 15.81
C PHE A 228 13.61 21.12 15.56
N SER A 229 13.80 21.52 14.30
CA SER A 229 14.86 22.48 13.94
C SER A 229 14.69 23.77 14.73
N GLY A 230 15.77 24.27 15.34
CA GLY A 230 15.76 25.47 16.17
C GLY A 230 15.04 25.36 17.52
N ALA A 231 14.52 24.18 17.89
CA ALA A 231 13.84 24.01 19.17
C ALA A 231 14.80 24.17 20.36
N ASP A 232 14.29 24.75 21.45
CA ASP A 232 14.98 24.80 22.74
C ASP A 232 14.56 23.59 23.59
N LEU A 233 15.45 22.61 23.68
CA LEU A 233 15.36 21.39 24.49
C LEU A 233 16.41 21.43 25.62
N SER A 234 16.91 22.61 25.99
CA SER A 234 17.89 22.73 27.06
C SER A 234 17.30 22.23 28.38
N TYR A 235 18.09 21.49 29.15
CA TYR A 235 17.67 20.83 30.40
C TYR A 235 16.54 19.78 30.26
N ALA A 236 16.13 19.39 29.04
CA ALA A 236 15.06 18.42 28.86
C ALA A 236 15.48 17.00 29.29
N GLU A 237 14.54 16.24 29.85
CA GLU A 237 14.74 14.82 30.16
C GLU A 237 14.24 13.97 28.97
N LEU A 238 15.14 13.34 28.22
CA LEU A 238 14.86 12.56 27.01
C LEU A 238 15.33 11.10 27.16
N ARG A 239 15.41 10.59 28.38
CA ARG A 239 15.93 9.24 28.65
C ARG A 239 15.09 8.19 27.92
N GLY A 240 15.73 7.37 27.09
CA GLY A 240 15.08 6.34 26.30
C GLY A 240 14.13 6.86 25.22
N ALA A 241 14.14 8.15 24.90
CA ALA A 241 13.32 8.73 23.84
C ALA A 241 13.67 8.16 22.46
N ARG A 242 12.69 8.08 21.56
CA ARG A 242 12.86 7.60 20.19
C ARG A 242 12.97 8.80 19.25
N LEU A 243 14.16 9.15 18.82
CA LEU A 243 14.48 10.29 17.95
C LEU A 243 14.97 9.87 16.56
N LYS A 244 14.73 8.62 16.16
CA LYS A 244 15.21 8.08 14.88
C LYS A 244 14.74 8.95 13.72
N GLY A 245 15.70 9.47 12.95
CA GLY A 245 15.44 10.33 11.79
C GLY A 245 14.86 11.71 12.12
N ALA A 246 14.88 12.15 13.37
CA ALA A 246 14.42 13.48 13.76
C ALA A 246 15.34 14.59 13.21
N GLY A 247 14.75 15.71 12.81
CA GLY A 247 15.47 16.94 12.48
C GLY A 247 15.69 17.78 13.74
N LEU A 248 16.95 17.96 14.13
CA LEU A 248 17.38 18.72 15.31
C LEU A 248 18.38 19.81 14.92
N ARG A 249 18.33 20.29 13.67
CA ARG A 249 19.28 21.28 13.16
C ARG A 249 19.19 22.55 13.99
N ASN A 250 20.34 23.05 14.46
CA ASN A 250 20.44 24.23 15.30
C ASN A 250 19.57 24.19 16.58
N ALA A 251 19.11 23.02 17.03
CA ALA A 251 18.39 22.90 18.29
C ALA A 251 19.34 23.09 19.49
N ASP A 252 18.84 23.60 20.60
CA ASP A 252 19.57 23.64 21.87
C ASP A 252 19.24 22.40 22.70
N LEU A 253 20.21 21.53 22.90
CA LEU A 253 20.13 20.32 23.74
C LEU A 253 21.08 20.43 24.94
N SER A 254 21.55 21.63 25.27
CA SER A 254 22.48 21.81 26.38
C SER A 254 21.89 21.32 27.70
N TYR A 255 22.69 20.59 28.48
CA TYR A 255 22.27 19.95 29.73
C TYR A 255 21.13 18.93 29.61
N ALA A 256 20.71 18.53 28.41
CA ALA A 256 19.65 17.53 28.23
C ALA A 256 20.14 16.11 28.58
N ASP A 257 19.24 15.28 29.11
CA ASP A 257 19.51 13.85 29.34
C ASP A 257 18.99 13.01 28.17
N LEU A 258 19.87 12.63 27.25
CA LEU A 258 19.58 11.75 26.11
C LEU A 258 20.01 10.29 26.39
N SER A 259 20.21 9.90 27.65
CA SER A 259 20.68 8.57 27.99
C SER A 259 19.76 7.49 27.40
N MET A 260 20.33 6.47 26.77
CA MET A 260 19.60 5.37 26.11
C MET A 260 18.64 5.80 24.97
N ALA A 261 18.68 7.05 24.51
CA ALA A 261 17.83 7.51 23.40
C ALA A 261 18.26 6.89 22.06
N ASP A 262 17.32 6.73 21.13
CA ASP A 262 17.61 6.32 19.74
C ASP A 262 17.66 7.54 18.82
N LEU A 263 18.86 8.05 18.55
CA LEU A 263 19.15 9.17 17.64
C LEU A 263 19.62 8.68 16.26
N SER A 264 19.42 7.40 15.91
CA SER A 264 19.84 6.85 14.63
C SER A 264 19.28 7.68 13.47
N TYR A 265 20.10 8.04 12.48
CA TYR A 265 19.73 8.88 11.33
C TYR A 265 19.21 10.29 11.66
N ALA A 266 19.25 10.74 12.92
CA ALA A 266 18.86 12.10 13.27
C ALA A 266 19.83 13.11 12.63
N ASP A 267 19.32 14.32 12.34
CA ASP A 267 20.13 15.43 11.81
C ASP A 267 20.34 16.49 12.89
N MET A 268 21.50 16.45 13.54
CA MET A 268 21.88 17.35 14.64
C MET A 268 22.86 18.43 14.19
N LYS A 269 22.97 18.70 12.88
CA LYS A 269 23.94 19.69 12.37
C LYS A 269 23.70 21.05 13.03
N GLY A 270 24.73 21.60 13.67
CA GLY A 270 24.68 22.89 14.37
C GLY A 270 23.95 22.86 15.71
N ALA A 271 23.49 21.70 16.20
CA ALA A 271 22.85 21.61 17.51
C ALA A 271 23.86 21.87 18.64
N ASN A 272 23.41 22.52 19.71
CA ASN A 272 24.20 22.71 20.93
C ASN A 272 24.00 21.52 21.87
N ILE A 273 25.03 20.71 22.07
CA ILE A 273 24.98 19.55 22.98
C ILE A 273 25.87 19.76 24.22
N GLY A 274 26.17 21.01 24.58
CA GLY A 274 27.02 21.35 25.71
C GLY A 274 26.49 20.75 27.02
N ALA A 275 27.29 19.91 27.67
CA ALA A 275 26.93 19.19 28.90
C ALA A 275 25.69 18.26 28.78
N ALA A 276 25.28 17.88 27.56
CA ALA A 276 24.25 16.86 27.37
C ALA A 276 24.78 15.46 27.73
N THR A 277 23.94 14.62 28.33
CA THR A 277 24.28 13.23 28.65
C THR A 277 23.83 12.32 27.51
N LEU A 278 24.77 11.60 26.89
CA LEU A 278 24.49 10.68 25.77
C LEU A 278 24.74 9.21 26.14
N GLU A 279 24.87 8.86 27.41
CA GLU A 279 25.22 7.50 27.83
C GLU A 279 24.27 6.45 27.22
N GLY A 280 24.81 5.52 26.42
CA GLY A 280 24.01 4.49 25.76
C GLY A 280 23.11 4.99 24.61
N ALA A 281 23.17 6.27 24.25
CA ALA A 281 22.40 6.83 23.13
C ALA A 281 22.89 6.25 21.79
N ARG A 282 21.98 5.78 20.95
CA ARG A 282 22.32 5.20 19.65
C ARG A 282 22.42 6.28 18.58
N LEU A 283 23.55 6.33 17.88
CA LEU A 283 23.89 7.37 16.91
C LEU A 283 24.14 6.82 15.51
N ASP A 284 23.62 5.62 15.20
CA ASP A 284 23.80 4.96 13.91
C ASP A 284 23.46 5.90 12.74
N ARG A 285 24.46 6.28 11.93
CA ARG A 285 24.28 7.14 10.73
C ARG A 285 23.67 8.53 10.98
N ALA A 286 23.66 9.01 12.22
CA ALA A 286 23.26 10.39 12.52
C ALA A 286 24.19 11.41 11.83
N VAL A 287 23.66 12.58 11.48
CA VAL A 287 24.47 13.75 11.11
C VAL A 287 24.82 14.47 12.41
N TRP A 288 26.10 14.49 12.75
CA TRP A 288 26.62 15.05 13.99
C TRP A 288 26.60 16.58 13.99
N VAL A 289 26.90 17.19 15.14
CA VAL A 289 26.86 18.65 15.33
C VAL A 289 27.78 19.43 14.39
N ASP A 290 28.91 18.83 13.98
CA ASP A 290 29.86 19.38 13.00
C ASP A 290 29.48 19.06 11.53
N GLY A 291 28.40 18.31 11.30
CA GLY A 291 27.91 17.90 9.99
C GLY A 291 28.48 16.57 9.46
N ARG A 292 29.40 15.91 10.16
CA ARG A 292 29.89 14.57 9.75
C ARG A 292 28.84 13.51 10.02
N ARG A 293 28.89 12.40 9.27
CA ARG A 293 28.00 11.25 9.52
C ARG A 293 28.67 10.27 10.49
N CYS A 294 27.95 9.85 11.52
CA CYS A 294 28.42 8.85 12.47
C CYS A 294 28.44 7.46 11.84
N ALA A 295 29.41 6.63 12.23
CA ALA A 295 29.48 5.24 11.80
C ALA A 295 28.30 4.41 12.33
N SER A 296 28.03 3.27 11.71
CA SER A 296 27.15 2.26 12.32
C SER A 296 27.79 1.75 13.63
N GLY A 297 26.98 1.50 14.65
CA GLY A 297 27.42 1.09 15.98
C GLY A 297 27.89 2.24 16.87
N SER A 298 27.74 3.49 16.44
CA SER A 298 28.03 4.66 17.29
C SER A 298 27.06 4.67 18.49
N VAL A 299 27.59 4.62 19.70
CA VAL A 299 26.84 4.66 20.95
C VAL A 299 27.51 5.64 21.90
N GLY A 300 26.75 6.62 22.40
CA GLY A 300 27.22 7.72 23.26
C GLY A 300 28.07 8.76 22.54
N ASP A 301 28.99 8.30 21.69
CA ASP A 301 29.84 9.15 20.87
C ASP A 301 29.69 8.85 19.39
N CYS A 302 29.89 9.89 18.58
CA CYS A 302 29.91 9.77 17.13
C CYS A 302 31.27 9.25 16.64
N LEU A 303 31.33 7.94 16.39
CA LEU A 303 32.50 7.28 15.84
C LEU A 303 32.70 7.69 14.38
N SER A 304 33.93 8.03 14.01
CA SER A 304 34.32 8.18 12.61
C SER A 304 34.34 6.81 11.95
N GLY A 305 33.65 6.66 10.81
CA GLY A 305 33.65 5.39 10.09
C GLY A 305 35.03 5.04 9.57
N SER A 306 35.63 3.97 10.09
CA SER A 306 36.61 3.18 9.34
C SER A 306 35.82 2.25 8.41
N GLY A 307 35.34 2.77 7.28
CA GLY A 307 34.76 1.98 6.18
C GLY A 307 35.71 1.96 4.99
N PRO A 308 35.83 0.85 4.24
CA PRO A 308 36.79 0.74 3.15
C PRO A 308 36.44 1.76 2.06
N SER A 309 37.47 2.35 1.47
CA SER A 309 37.38 3.13 0.23
C SER A 309 36.77 2.28 -0.88
N GLU A 310 35.64 2.72 -1.43
CA GLU A 310 35.18 2.34 -2.77
C GLU A 310 35.57 3.43 -3.78
#